data_AF-A0A0N1GB88-F1
#
_entry.id   AF-A0A0N1GB88-F1
#
_cell.length_a   1.000
_cell.length_b   1.000
_cell.length_c   1.000
_cell.angle_alpha   90.00
_cell.angle_beta   90.00
_cell.angle_gamma   90.00
#
_symmetry.space_group_name_H-M   'P 1'
#
loop_
_entity.id
_entity.type
_entity.pdbx_description
1 polymer ?
#
loop_
_entity_poly.entity_id
_entity_poly.type
_entity_poly.pdbx_seq_one_letter_code
_entity_poly.pdbx_strand_id
1 'polypeptide(L)'
;MAKKRFPYLLGHAEIASLYDVERQTSQLWKTRGVLGDPDVVVSGNPYWLLATVLRLAEDGSRAYLPARLKEYKAGIDGGYEADDPAELPDIVGLKEIPWVFGKKYMDVYQWRVRRSLTPEDAVVSGSPLWLLDTVLADAEERGRATVQDGIDRIRAGEREQIKPRGRKPSAEPKAAPKPLPKVRTFRPGKDSAEDVAAFAAELMEAGFALTVRPKR
;
A
#
# COMPACT_ATOMS: atom_id res chain seq x y z
N MET A 1 -16.71 12.75 25.78
CA MET A 1 -15.47 12.20 25.18
C MET A 1 -15.50 12.49 23.69
N ALA A 2 -14.40 12.94 23.09
CA ALA A 2 -14.36 13.18 21.64
C ALA A 2 -14.58 11.85 20.93
N LYS A 3 -15.54 11.79 20.00
CA LYS A 3 -15.78 10.62 19.15
C LYS A 3 -14.49 10.38 18.35
N LYS A 4 -13.71 9.35 18.68
CA LYS A 4 -12.45 9.07 17.99
C LYS A 4 -12.77 8.79 16.52
N ARG A 5 -12.10 9.52 15.63
CA ARG A 5 -12.31 9.53 14.19
C ARG A 5 -11.28 8.63 13.52
N PHE A 6 -11.58 8.08 12.35
CA PHE A 6 -10.64 7.27 11.60
C PHE A 6 -9.72 8.15 10.73
N PRO A 7 -8.38 8.02 10.78
CA PRO A 7 -7.49 8.82 9.95
C PRO A 7 -7.59 8.42 8.47
N TYR A 8 -7.35 9.36 7.56
CA TYR A 8 -7.26 9.07 6.13
C TYR A 8 -5.99 8.27 5.81
N LEU A 9 -6.13 6.94 5.89
CA LEU A 9 -5.11 5.96 5.51
C LEU A 9 -5.36 5.37 4.13
N LEU A 10 -4.30 5.28 3.36
CA LEU A 10 -4.33 4.73 2.02
C LEU A 10 -3.48 3.46 1.96
N GLY A 11 -4.04 2.41 1.38
CA GLY A 11 -3.25 1.28 0.91
C GLY A 11 -3.01 1.40 -0.60
N HIS A 12 -2.41 0.36 -1.17
CA HIS A 12 -2.07 0.36 -2.60
C HIS A 12 -3.27 0.56 -3.54
N ALA A 13 -4.48 0.12 -3.16
CA ALA A 13 -5.67 0.32 -4.01
C ALA A 13 -6.11 1.79 -4.03
N GLU A 14 -6.13 2.45 -2.88
CA GLU A 14 -6.48 3.87 -2.77
C GLU A 14 -5.45 4.75 -3.49
N ILE A 15 -4.16 4.47 -3.32
CA ILE A 15 -3.08 5.17 -4.04
C ILE A 15 -3.24 5.01 -5.55
N ALA A 16 -3.50 3.78 -6.01
CA ALA A 16 -3.70 3.50 -7.42
C ALA A 16 -4.91 4.25 -8.00
N SER A 17 -6.02 4.27 -7.27
CA SER A 17 -7.21 5.04 -7.66
C SER A 17 -6.95 6.55 -7.67
N LEU A 18 -6.22 7.06 -6.68
CA LEU A 18 -5.93 8.48 -6.53
C LEU A 18 -5.04 9.03 -7.66
N TYR A 19 -4.08 8.24 -8.13
CA TYR A 19 -3.14 8.61 -9.21
C TYR A 19 -3.54 8.10 -10.59
N ASP A 20 -4.69 7.44 -10.72
CA ASP A 20 -5.14 6.81 -11.97
C ASP A 20 -4.11 5.84 -12.58
N VAL A 21 -3.54 4.99 -11.73
CA VAL A 21 -2.56 3.97 -12.13
C VAL A 21 -3.04 2.59 -11.71
N GLU A 22 -2.45 1.55 -12.28
CA GLU A 22 -2.68 0.18 -11.81
C GLU A 22 -2.13 -0.03 -10.39
N ARG A 23 -2.76 -0.93 -9.63
CA ARG A 23 -2.32 -1.28 -8.26
C ARG A 23 -0.86 -1.74 -8.20
N GLN A 24 -0.38 -2.45 -9.23
CA GLN A 24 1.01 -2.92 -9.32
C GLN A 24 2.00 -1.76 -9.40
N THR A 25 1.60 -0.63 -9.97
CA THR A 25 2.42 0.59 -10.06
C THR A 25 2.70 1.16 -8.67
N SER A 26 1.70 1.22 -7.79
CA SER A 26 1.88 1.67 -6.40
C SER A 26 2.82 0.73 -5.62
N GLN A 27 2.73 -0.58 -5.84
CA GLN A 27 3.66 -1.55 -5.26
C GLN A 27 5.08 -1.35 -5.77
N LEU A 28 5.23 -1.11 -7.07
CA LEU A 28 6.52 -0.83 -7.69
C LEU A 28 7.14 0.46 -7.13
N TRP A 29 6.34 1.51 -6.93
CA TRP A 29 6.80 2.75 -6.30
C TRP A 29 7.37 2.51 -4.91
N LYS A 30 6.74 1.67 -4.10
CA LYS A 30 7.29 1.26 -2.80
C LYS A 30 8.65 0.56 -2.97
N THR A 31 8.71 -0.45 -3.85
CA THR A 31 9.96 -1.22 -4.04
C THR A 31 11.12 -0.41 -4.61
N ARG A 32 10.83 0.68 -5.32
CA ARG A 32 11.81 1.58 -5.91
C ARG A 32 12.14 2.78 -5.02
N GLY A 33 11.55 2.88 -3.83
CA GLY A 33 11.73 4.00 -2.90
C GLY A 33 11.08 5.30 -3.36
N VAL A 34 10.20 5.26 -4.38
CA VAL A 34 9.41 6.42 -4.82
C VAL A 34 8.30 6.70 -3.81
N LEU A 35 7.60 5.64 -3.40
CA LEU A 35 6.72 5.69 -2.23
C LEU A 35 7.57 5.24 -1.05
N GLY A 36 7.70 6.12 -0.05
CA GLY A 36 8.49 5.86 1.15
C GLY A 36 7.98 4.67 1.98
N ASP A 37 8.63 4.43 3.11
CA ASP A 37 8.17 3.43 4.07
C ASP A 37 6.73 3.71 4.53
N PRO A 38 5.95 2.66 4.84
CA PRO A 38 4.59 2.85 5.34
C PRO A 38 4.59 3.56 6.69
N ASP A 39 3.68 4.52 6.83
CA ASP A 39 3.45 5.23 8.09
C ASP A 39 2.92 4.29 9.18
N VAL A 40 2.14 3.28 8.80
CA VAL A 40 1.68 2.22 9.71
C VAL A 40 1.52 0.88 8.99
N VAL A 41 1.78 -0.20 9.71
CA VAL A 41 1.50 -1.57 9.27
C VAL A 41 0.45 -2.17 10.19
N VAL A 42 -0.64 -2.70 9.62
CA VAL A 42 -1.73 -3.34 10.38
C VAL A 42 -2.05 -4.68 9.74
N SER A 43 -2.08 -5.77 10.53
CA SER A 43 -2.27 -7.12 10.01
C SER A 43 -1.33 -7.42 8.84
N GLY A 44 -0.07 -6.96 8.89
CA GLY A 44 0.94 -7.13 7.83
C GLY A 44 0.70 -6.37 6.53
N ASN A 45 -0.34 -5.55 6.43
CA ASN A 45 -0.59 -4.69 5.28
C ASN A 45 0.01 -3.29 5.52
N PRO A 46 0.72 -2.71 4.55
CA PRO A 46 1.26 -1.36 4.66
C PRO A 46 0.20 -0.31 4.34
N TYR A 47 0.19 0.77 5.12
CA TYR A 47 -0.66 1.94 4.94
C TYR A 47 0.16 3.22 5.06
N TRP A 48 -0.27 4.24 4.34
CA TRP A 48 0.31 5.57 4.35
C TRP A 48 -0.74 6.60 4.73
N LEU A 49 -0.31 7.66 5.40
CA LEU A 49 -1.08 8.88 5.61
C LEU A 49 -1.39 9.53 4.26
N LEU A 50 -2.56 10.15 4.15
CA LEU A 50 -2.91 10.94 2.99
C LEU A 50 -1.83 11.99 2.66
N ALA A 51 -1.33 12.71 3.67
CA ALA A 51 -0.25 13.68 3.49
C ALA A 51 0.99 13.06 2.85
N THR A 52 1.45 11.91 3.36
CA THR A 52 2.57 11.15 2.78
C THR A 52 2.37 10.80 1.32
N VAL A 53 1.16 10.38 0.93
CA VAL A 53 0.84 10.02 -0.44
C VAL A 53 0.74 11.24 -1.36
N LEU A 54 0.22 12.37 -0.88
CA LEU A 54 0.12 13.60 -1.67
C LEU A 54 1.49 14.22 -1.95
N ARG A 55 2.49 13.99 -1.09
CA ARG A 55 3.89 14.42 -1.34
C ARG A 55 4.48 13.86 -2.64
N LEU A 56 3.96 12.73 -3.15
CA LEU A 56 4.42 12.20 -4.45
C LEU A 56 4.16 13.13 -5.63
N ALA A 57 3.25 14.11 -5.48
CA ALA A 57 2.92 15.10 -6.48
C ALA A 57 3.70 16.43 -6.34
N GLU A 58 4.45 16.63 -5.25
CA GLU A 58 5.14 17.91 -4.97
C GLU A 58 6.22 18.24 -5.99
N ASP A 59 6.91 17.23 -6.54
CA ASP A 59 7.93 17.40 -7.58
C ASP A 59 7.34 17.62 -8.99
N GLY A 60 6.00 17.60 -9.11
CA GLY A 60 5.28 17.77 -10.37
C GLY A 60 5.40 16.60 -11.35
N SER A 61 6.12 15.53 -11.01
CA SER A 61 6.29 14.36 -11.87
C SER A 61 5.07 13.44 -11.88
N ARG A 62 4.19 13.59 -10.88
CA ARG A 62 2.94 12.84 -10.72
C ARG A 62 1.82 13.81 -10.36
N ALA A 63 0.64 13.54 -10.87
CA ALA A 63 -0.56 14.27 -10.49
C ALA A 63 -1.59 13.28 -9.95
N TYR A 64 -2.19 13.61 -8.81
CA TYR A 64 -3.36 12.91 -8.34
C TYR A 64 -4.62 13.55 -8.93
N LEU A 65 -5.73 12.80 -8.95
CA LEU A 65 -7.02 13.28 -9.41
C LEU A 65 -7.81 13.90 -8.23
N PRO A 66 -8.10 15.22 -8.23
CA PRO A 66 -8.83 15.86 -7.13
C PRO A 66 -10.23 15.29 -6.91
N ALA A 67 -10.90 14.83 -7.98
CA ALA A 67 -12.19 14.16 -7.89
C ALA A 67 -12.10 12.85 -7.09
N ARG A 68 -11.06 12.03 -7.34
CA ARG A 68 -10.81 10.79 -6.60
C ARG A 68 -10.48 11.04 -5.14
N LEU A 69 -9.72 12.09 -4.86
CA LEU A 69 -9.44 12.50 -3.48
C LEU A 69 -10.73 12.84 -2.72
N LYS A 70 -11.63 13.61 -3.36
CA LYS A 70 -12.92 13.97 -2.78
C LYS A 70 -13.81 12.75 -2.53
N GLU A 71 -13.89 11.83 -3.51
CA GLU A 71 -14.62 10.56 -3.39
C GLU A 71 -14.08 9.71 -2.23
N TYR A 72 -12.76 9.56 -2.14
CA TYR A 72 -12.10 8.81 -1.07
C TYR A 72 -12.42 9.39 0.31
N LYS A 73 -12.27 10.71 0.50
CA LYS A 73 -12.57 11.38 1.78
C LYS A 73 -14.03 11.23 2.19
N ALA A 74 -14.95 11.29 1.22
CA ALA A 74 -16.38 11.11 1.47
C ALA A 74 -16.74 9.66 1.87
N GLY A 75 -15.90 8.69 1.52
CA GLY A 75 -16.09 7.28 1.87
C GLY A 75 -15.76 6.92 3.33
N ILE A 76 -15.09 7.81 4.06
CA ILE A 76 -14.72 7.59 5.48
C ILE A 76 -15.46 8.62 6.33
N ASP A 77 -16.55 8.18 6.97
CA ASP A 77 -17.37 9.06 7.79
C ASP A 77 -16.58 9.62 8.97
N GLY A 78 -16.64 10.95 9.13
CA GLY A 78 -15.88 11.66 10.14
C GLY A 78 -14.38 11.51 10.02
N GLY A 79 -13.83 11.11 8.87
CA GLY A 79 -12.39 10.95 8.70
C GLY A 79 -11.60 12.25 8.94
N TYR A 80 -10.32 12.12 9.25
CA TYR A 80 -9.44 13.28 9.48
C TYR A 80 -8.06 13.11 8.85
N GLU A 81 -7.42 14.23 8.53
CA GLU A 81 -6.04 14.28 8.06
C GLU A 81 -5.10 14.22 9.25
N ALA A 82 -4.18 13.26 9.24
CA ALA A 82 -3.07 13.20 10.17
C ALA A 82 -1.77 13.45 9.38
N ASP A 83 -0.91 14.29 9.93
CA ASP A 83 0.36 14.69 9.32
C ASP A 83 1.55 13.90 9.88
N ASP A 84 1.41 13.40 11.12
CA ASP A 84 2.44 12.63 11.82
C ASP A 84 1.93 11.22 12.18
N PRO A 85 2.65 10.15 11.80
CA PRO A 85 2.32 8.79 12.21
C PRO A 85 2.21 8.60 13.72
N ALA A 86 2.92 9.40 14.53
CA ALA A 86 2.87 9.34 16.00
C ALA A 86 1.52 9.79 16.58
N GLU A 87 0.70 10.52 15.80
CA GLU A 87 -0.64 10.96 16.19
C GLU A 87 -1.73 9.94 15.82
N LEU A 88 -1.36 8.85 15.14
CA LEU A 88 -2.31 7.82 14.77
C LEU A 88 -2.86 7.13 16.03
N PRO A 89 -4.19 6.91 16.10
CA PRO A 89 -4.74 6.04 17.13
C PRO A 89 -4.23 4.61 16.94
N ASP A 90 -4.39 3.79 17.97
CA ASP A 90 -4.16 2.36 17.85
C ASP A 90 -5.17 1.76 16.87
N ILE A 91 -4.70 1.42 15.66
CA ILE A 91 -5.50 0.80 14.61
C ILE A 91 -5.17 -0.70 14.56
N VAL A 92 -6.21 -1.50 14.52
CA VAL A 92 -6.13 -2.97 14.51
C VAL A 92 -6.85 -3.54 13.30
N GLY A 93 -6.34 -4.65 12.79
CA GLY A 93 -7.00 -5.45 11.78
C GLY A 93 -7.60 -6.71 12.39
N LEU A 94 -8.24 -7.51 11.54
CA LEU A 94 -8.92 -8.73 11.98
C LEU A 94 -7.98 -9.76 12.65
N LYS A 95 -6.67 -9.69 12.39
CA LYS A 95 -5.68 -10.61 12.97
C LYS A 95 -5.19 -10.21 14.34
N GLU A 96 -5.24 -8.92 14.69
CA GLU A 96 -4.86 -8.44 16.02
C GLU A 96 -6.01 -8.54 17.03
N ILE A 97 -7.27 -8.43 16.61
CA ILE A 97 -8.44 -8.54 17.49
C ILE A 97 -8.46 -9.82 18.37
N PRO A 98 -8.07 -11.01 17.89
CA PRO A 98 -7.96 -12.21 18.72
C PRO A 98 -7.07 -12.03 19.97
N TRP A 99 -6.03 -11.19 19.90
CA TRP A 99 -5.17 -10.89 21.05
C TRP A 99 -5.95 -10.13 22.13
N VAL A 100 -6.81 -9.19 21.74
CA VAL A 100 -7.67 -8.42 22.67
C VAL A 100 -8.62 -9.33 23.44
N PHE A 101 -9.14 -10.39 22.82
CA PHE A 101 -10.15 -11.26 23.44
C PHE A 101 -9.59 -12.59 23.97
N GLY A 102 -8.29 -12.87 23.78
CA GLY A 102 -7.71 -14.18 24.08
C GLY A 102 -8.38 -15.32 23.31
N LYS A 103 -8.78 -15.07 22.05
CA LYS A 103 -9.51 -16.02 21.20
C LYS A 103 -8.66 -16.49 20.03
N LYS A 104 -9.16 -17.49 19.30
CA LYS A 104 -8.56 -17.89 18.02
C LYS A 104 -9.07 -16.96 16.92
N TYR A 105 -8.27 -16.78 15.88
CA TYR A 105 -8.66 -16.02 14.69
C TYR A 105 -10.04 -16.41 14.14
N MET A 106 -10.32 -17.72 14.05
CA MET A 106 -11.59 -18.22 13.52
C MET A 106 -12.81 -17.84 14.37
N ASP A 107 -12.66 -17.68 15.69
CA ASP A 107 -13.75 -17.29 16.56
C ASP A 107 -14.16 -15.83 16.28
N VAL A 108 -13.18 -14.93 16.22
CA VAL A 108 -13.38 -13.52 15.90
C VAL A 108 -13.87 -13.33 14.46
N TYR A 109 -13.34 -14.11 13.51
CA TYR A 109 -13.81 -14.12 12.13
C TYR A 109 -15.30 -14.46 12.05
N GLN A 110 -15.74 -15.49 12.79
CA GLN A 110 -17.16 -15.85 12.88
C GLN A 110 -18.00 -14.73 13.49
N TRP A 111 -17.49 -14.02 14.50
CA TRP A 111 -18.20 -12.87 15.07
C TRP A 111 -18.43 -11.78 14.03
N ARG A 112 -17.41 -11.45 13.22
CA ARG A 112 -17.55 -10.50 12.12
C ARG A 112 -18.59 -10.95 11.09
N VAL A 113 -18.50 -12.20 10.61
CA VAL A 113 -19.44 -12.73 9.60
C VAL A 113 -20.87 -12.72 10.12
N ARG A 114 -21.08 -13.06 11.39
CA ARG A 114 -22.40 -13.07 12.05
C ARG A 114 -22.84 -11.69 12.53
N ARG A 115 -22.06 -10.63 12.27
CA ARG A 115 -22.31 -9.25 12.73
C ARG A 115 -22.49 -9.15 14.25
N SER A 116 -21.82 -10.03 14.99
CA SER A 116 -21.73 -9.96 16.45
C SER A 116 -20.46 -9.24 16.91
N LEU A 117 -19.62 -8.75 16.00
CA LEU A 117 -18.59 -7.75 16.26
C LEU A 117 -19.09 -6.39 15.77
N THR A 118 -18.67 -5.30 16.41
CA THR A 118 -18.90 -3.94 15.89
C THR A 118 -18.43 -3.81 14.43
N PRO A 119 -19.15 -3.05 13.58
CA PRO A 119 -18.71 -2.77 12.22
C PRO A 119 -17.30 -2.19 12.18
N GLU A 120 -16.56 -2.47 11.10
CA GLU A 120 -15.28 -1.82 10.83
C GLU A 120 -15.41 -0.29 10.74
N ASP A 121 -14.44 0.41 11.31
CA ASP A 121 -14.36 1.88 11.22
C ASP A 121 -13.97 2.32 9.80
N ALA A 122 -13.19 1.50 9.08
CA ALA A 122 -12.89 1.70 7.67
C ALA A 122 -12.53 0.38 6.95
N VAL A 123 -12.69 0.38 5.63
CA VAL A 123 -12.11 -0.64 4.75
C VAL A 123 -11.08 0.02 3.85
N VAL A 124 -9.80 -0.35 4.01
CA VAL A 124 -8.70 0.22 3.24
C VAL A 124 -8.01 -0.89 2.46
N SER A 125 -7.94 -0.75 1.13
CA SER A 125 -7.41 -1.75 0.20
C SER A 125 -8.05 -3.13 0.37
N GLY A 126 -9.35 -3.15 0.67
CA GLY A 126 -10.13 -4.36 0.94
C GLY A 126 -9.89 -5.01 2.30
N SER A 127 -9.08 -4.39 3.17
CA SER A 127 -8.84 -4.87 4.52
C SER A 127 -9.72 -4.11 5.51
N PRO A 128 -10.53 -4.80 6.33
CA PRO A 128 -11.31 -4.15 7.37
C PRO A 128 -10.40 -3.75 8.54
N LEU A 129 -10.56 -2.51 9.00
CA LEU A 129 -9.78 -1.89 10.06
C LEU A 129 -10.70 -1.34 11.14
N TRP A 130 -10.24 -1.42 12.38
CA TRP A 130 -10.92 -0.85 13.54
C TRP A 130 -9.94 0.03 14.33
N LEU A 131 -10.48 1.01 15.04
CA LEU A 131 -9.81 1.61 16.17
C LEU A 131 -9.86 0.62 17.33
N LEU A 132 -8.75 0.46 18.06
CA LEU A 132 -8.69 -0.39 19.24
C LEU A 132 -9.78 0.01 20.24
N ASP A 133 -9.97 1.31 20.46
CA ASP A 133 -11.02 1.83 21.33
C ASP A 133 -12.44 1.43 20.89
N THR A 134 -12.72 1.40 19.58
CA THR A 134 -14.01 0.92 19.06
C THR A 134 -14.23 -0.55 19.43
N VAL A 135 -13.19 -1.38 19.35
CA VAL A 135 -13.24 -2.80 19.75
C VAL A 135 -13.41 -2.95 21.26
N LEU A 136 -12.74 -2.13 22.06
CA LEU A 136 -12.86 -2.15 23.52
C LEU A 136 -14.24 -1.69 24.00
N ALA A 137 -14.80 -0.65 23.37
CA ALA A 137 -16.17 -0.21 23.66
C ALA A 137 -17.20 -1.30 23.31
N ASP A 138 -17.06 -1.99 22.17
CA ASP A 138 -17.92 -3.14 21.80
C ASP A 138 -17.76 -4.30 22.80
N ALA A 139 -16.55 -4.54 23.30
CA ALA A 139 -16.30 -5.55 24.31
C ALA A 139 -17.04 -5.23 25.61
N GLU A 140 -16.96 -3.97 26.07
CA GLU A 140 -17.66 -3.49 27.26
C GLU A 140 -19.18 -3.58 27.10
N GLU A 141 -19.73 -3.05 26.00
CA GLU A 141 -21.18 -3.07 25.71
C GLU A 141 -21.75 -4.49 25.71
N ARG A 142 -20.97 -5.45 25.21
CA ARG A 142 -21.38 -6.86 25.11
C ARG A 142 -20.94 -7.71 26.31
N GLY A 143 -20.31 -7.13 27.33
CA GLY A 143 -19.82 -7.86 28.51
C GLY A 143 -18.77 -8.93 28.19
N ARG A 144 -17.92 -8.70 27.19
CA ARG A 144 -16.85 -9.61 26.80
C ARG A 144 -15.59 -9.35 27.61
N ALA A 145 -14.99 -10.42 28.14
CA ALA A 145 -13.68 -10.34 28.75
C ALA A 145 -12.61 -9.96 27.72
N THR A 146 -11.73 -9.04 28.11
CA THR A 146 -10.54 -8.63 27.35
C THR A 146 -9.27 -9.13 28.05
N VAL A 147 -8.18 -9.23 27.30
CA VAL A 147 -6.86 -9.67 27.77
C VAL A 147 -5.92 -8.47 27.72
N GLN A 148 -5.48 -7.99 28.89
CA GLN A 148 -4.65 -6.80 29.01
C GLN A 148 -3.32 -6.96 28.26
N ASP A 149 -2.64 -8.10 28.40
CA ASP A 149 -1.41 -8.40 27.66
C ASP A 149 -1.59 -8.22 26.15
N GLY A 150 -2.72 -8.64 25.59
CA GLY A 150 -3.01 -8.49 24.17
C GLY A 150 -3.18 -7.03 23.75
N ILE A 151 -3.81 -6.22 24.61
CA ILE A 151 -3.99 -4.77 24.41
C ILE A 151 -2.65 -4.05 24.48
N ASP A 152 -1.82 -4.39 25.46
CA ASP A 152 -0.52 -3.75 25.66
C ASP A 152 0.44 -4.05 24.52
N ARG A 153 0.41 -5.26 23.97
CA ARG A 153 1.15 -5.62 22.75
C ARG A 153 0.76 -4.75 21.57
N ILE A 154 -0.55 -4.51 21.36
CA ILE A 154 -1.03 -3.66 20.27
C ILE A 154 -0.55 -2.21 20.45
N ARG A 155 -0.65 -1.68 21.67
CA ARG A 155 -0.19 -0.32 22.03
C ARG A 155 1.33 -0.15 21.93
N ALA A 156 2.08 -1.21 22.20
CA ALA A 156 3.53 -1.25 21.99
C ALA A 156 3.91 -1.33 20.50
N GLY A 157 2.94 -1.34 19.59
CA GLY A 157 3.17 -1.43 18.15
C GLY A 157 3.43 -2.84 17.64
N GLU A 158 3.24 -3.88 18.46
CA GLU A 158 3.33 -5.25 17.96
C GLU A 158 2.21 -5.53 16.95
N ARG A 159 2.56 -6.24 15.88
CA ARG A 159 1.64 -6.60 14.81
C ARG A 159 1.81 -8.06 14.44
N GLU A 160 0.74 -8.70 13.99
CA GLU A 160 0.81 -10.08 13.53
C GLU A 160 1.69 -10.13 12.28
N GLN A 161 2.82 -10.82 12.37
CA GLN A 161 3.73 -10.95 11.23
C GLN A 161 3.09 -11.85 10.17
N ILE A 162 2.65 -11.24 9.07
CA ILE A 162 2.31 -12.02 7.88
C ILE A 162 3.62 -12.51 7.27
N LYS A 163 3.85 -13.83 7.32
CA LYS A 163 4.85 -14.47 6.46
C LYS A 163 4.56 -14.04 5.02
N PRO A 164 5.51 -13.43 4.30
CA PRO A 164 5.27 -12.93 2.96
C PRO A 164 4.66 -14.04 2.11
N ARG A 165 3.43 -13.83 1.62
CA ARG A 165 2.83 -14.72 0.62
C ARG A 165 3.47 -14.41 -0.72
N GLY A 166 4.62 -15.04 -0.94
CA GLY A 166 5.44 -14.88 -2.13
C GLY A 166 6.68 -15.75 -2.01
N ARG A 167 7.10 -16.31 -3.14
CA ARG A 167 8.25 -17.22 -3.29
C ARG A 167 9.41 -16.82 -2.37
N LYS A 168 9.98 -17.80 -1.64
CA LYS A 168 11.26 -17.62 -0.92
C LYS A 168 12.17 -16.75 -1.79
N PRO A 169 12.78 -15.66 -1.26
CA PRO A 169 13.79 -14.94 -2.03
C PRO A 169 14.76 -15.99 -2.55
N SER A 170 14.92 -16.08 -3.86
CA SER A 170 15.92 -16.97 -4.44
C SER A 170 17.23 -16.58 -3.78
N ALA A 171 17.91 -17.53 -3.17
CA ALA A 171 19.25 -17.32 -2.60
C ALA A 171 20.27 -16.94 -3.70
N GLU A 172 19.89 -17.13 -4.96
CA GLU A 172 20.66 -16.70 -6.11
C GLU A 172 20.42 -15.21 -6.37
N PRO A 173 21.47 -14.36 -6.28
CA PRO A 173 21.36 -12.99 -6.73
C PRO A 173 20.90 -13.00 -8.20
N LYS A 174 19.79 -12.31 -8.49
CA LYS A 174 19.37 -12.07 -9.86
C LYS A 174 20.55 -11.47 -10.61
N ALA A 175 20.93 -12.12 -11.73
CA ALA A 175 21.95 -11.60 -12.61
C ALA A 175 21.67 -10.12 -12.88
N ALA A 176 22.69 -9.27 -12.69
CA ALA A 176 22.57 -7.86 -12.99
C ALA A 176 22.06 -7.71 -14.43
N PRO A 177 21.08 -6.83 -14.68
CA PRO A 177 20.61 -6.60 -16.04
C PRO A 177 21.80 -6.22 -16.92
N LYS A 178 21.86 -6.81 -18.13
CA LYS A 178 22.92 -6.49 -19.09
C LYS A 178 22.97 -4.97 -19.28
N PRO A 179 24.16 -4.36 -19.29
CA PRO A 179 24.29 -2.92 -19.48
C PRO A 179 23.62 -2.51 -20.80
N LEU A 180 22.89 -1.40 -20.77
CA LEU A 180 22.27 -0.88 -21.98
C LEU A 180 23.37 -0.55 -23.02
N PRO A 181 23.14 -0.85 -24.30
CA PRO A 181 24.05 -0.47 -25.36
C PRO A 181 24.12 1.06 -25.47
N LYS A 182 25.28 1.56 -25.93
CA LYS A 182 25.49 3.00 -26.09
C LYS A 182 24.43 3.57 -27.04
N VAL A 183 23.82 4.69 -26.65
CA VAL A 183 22.85 5.41 -27.48
C VAL A 183 23.53 5.83 -28.78
N ARG A 184 22.92 5.49 -29.92
CA ARG A 184 23.37 5.87 -31.26
C ARG A 184 22.30 6.72 -31.94
N THR A 185 22.72 7.80 -32.59
CA THR A 185 21.83 8.69 -33.35
C THR A 185 22.18 8.58 -34.83
N PHE A 186 21.19 8.25 -35.66
CA PHE A 186 21.33 8.15 -37.11
C PHE A 186 20.80 9.41 -37.78
N ARG A 187 21.49 9.91 -38.81
CA ARG A 187 21.11 11.13 -39.54
C ARG A 187 20.90 10.83 -41.04
N PRO A 188 19.82 11.36 -41.64
CA PRO A 188 19.61 11.27 -43.09
C PRO A 188 20.82 11.80 -43.87
N GLY A 189 21.26 11.06 -44.89
CA GLY A 189 22.40 11.43 -45.75
C GLY A 189 23.78 11.14 -45.16
N LYS A 190 23.87 10.74 -43.89
CA LYS A 190 25.13 10.30 -43.24
C LYS A 190 25.12 8.80 -42.94
N ASP A 191 23.96 8.27 -42.56
CA ASP A 191 23.76 6.87 -42.25
C ASP A 191 22.71 6.27 -43.21
N SER A 192 22.94 5.04 -43.64
CA SER A 192 22.05 4.30 -44.53
C SER A 192 20.96 3.54 -43.76
N ALA A 193 19.94 3.07 -44.47
CA ALA A 193 18.94 2.17 -43.89
C ALA A 193 19.56 0.84 -43.40
N GLU A 194 20.64 0.40 -44.05
CA GLU A 194 21.39 -0.80 -43.68
C GLU A 194 22.11 -0.61 -42.34
N ASP A 195 22.66 0.58 -42.08
CA ASP A 195 23.32 0.90 -40.80
C ASP A 195 22.35 0.85 -39.61
N VAL A 196 21.12 1.31 -39.84
CA VAL A 196 20.03 1.26 -38.84
C VAL A 196 19.58 -0.18 -38.62
N ALA A 197 19.43 -0.96 -39.69
CA ALA A 197 19.03 -2.36 -39.62
C ALA A 197 20.09 -3.24 -38.92
N ALA A 198 21.37 -3.01 -39.21
CA ALA A 198 22.49 -3.71 -38.57
C ALA A 198 22.52 -3.46 -37.06
N PHE A 199 22.31 -2.21 -36.64
CA PHE A 199 22.22 -1.88 -35.21
C PHE A 199 20.98 -2.50 -34.55
N ALA A 200 19.83 -2.52 -35.22
CA ALA A 200 18.63 -3.18 -34.70
C ALA A 200 18.84 -4.70 -34.54
N ALA A 201 19.55 -5.35 -35.48
CA ALA A 201 19.91 -6.75 -35.39
C ALA A 201 20.85 -7.03 -34.20
N GLU A 202 21.87 -6.18 -33.99
CA GLU A 202 22.77 -6.26 -32.83
C GLU A 202 22.00 -6.20 -31.49
N LEU A 203 21.02 -5.30 -31.38
CA LEU A 203 20.17 -5.17 -30.18
C LEU A 203 19.35 -6.44 -29.93
N MET A 204 18.79 -7.04 -30.98
CA MET A 204 17.99 -8.26 -30.86
C MET A 204 18.83 -9.48 -30.52
N GLU A 205 20.01 -9.65 -31.12
CA GLU A 205 20.96 -10.72 -30.78
C GLU A 205 21.47 -10.61 -29.33
N ALA A 206 21.65 -9.38 -28.83
CA ALA A 206 22.00 -9.13 -27.44
C ALA A 206 20.85 -9.41 -26.45
N GLY A 207 19.64 -9.66 -26.95
CA GLY A 207 18.44 -10.01 -26.19
C GLY A 207 17.61 -8.82 -25.73
N PHE A 208 17.75 -7.66 -26.38
CA PHE A 208 16.94 -6.47 -26.10
C PHE A 208 15.70 -6.41 -26.99
N ALA A 209 14.61 -5.84 -26.46
CA ALA A 209 13.42 -5.51 -27.24
C ALA A 209 13.52 -4.07 -27.77
N LEU A 210 13.20 -3.87 -29.06
CA LEU A 210 13.22 -2.56 -29.71
C LEU A 210 11.82 -1.93 -29.73
N THR A 211 11.71 -0.65 -29.44
CA THR A 211 10.47 0.14 -29.65
C THR A 211 10.80 1.38 -30.46
N VAL A 212 10.19 1.51 -31.64
CA VAL A 212 10.36 2.69 -32.50
C VAL A 212 9.25 3.68 -32.20
N ARG A 213 9.61 4.92 -31.83
CA ARG A 213 8.64 6.01 -31.62
C ARG A 213 8.81 7.07 -32.71
N PRO A 214 7.75 7.42 -33.46
CA PRO A 214 7.82 8.58 -34.36
C PRO A 214 7.97 9.85 -33.52
N LYS A 215 8.90 10.72 -33.93
CA LYS A 215 9.02 12.07 -33.36
C LYS A 215 7.91 12.92 -33.97
N ARG A 216 6.95 13.35 -33.14
CA ARG A 216 5.95 14.37 -33.52
C ARG A 216 6.59 15.74 -33.62
#